data_AF-A0A1V9XQ21-F1
#
_entry.id   AF-A0A1V9XQ21-F1
#
_cell.length_a   1.000
_cell.length_b   1.000
_cell.length_c   1.000
_cell.angle_alpha   90.00
_cell.angle_beta   90.00
_cell.angle_gamma   90.00
#
_symmetry.space_group_name_H-M   'P 1'
#
loop_
_entity.id
_entity.type
_entity.pdbx_description
1 polymer ?
#
loop_
_entity_poly.entity_id
_entity_poly.type
_entity_poly.pdbx_seq_one_letter_code
_entity_poly.pdbx_strand_id
1 'polypeptide(L)'
;MAGSAGSPNHLQQLESTLELFVENVRQLGIVVADFQPQGQPALNQKITTLVALMQDIERVRPHVEEIQVPLEVCDYIDEGRNPQLYTKDCMEKALAKNEQVKGKIDAYRRFKALLLVELNKVFPHEMNKYRAYRGENGLAPPPPNMPSNLP
;
A
#
# COMPACT_ATOMS: atom_id res chain seq x y z
N MET A 1 12.30 -10.71 25.07
CA MET A 1 11.95 -9.42 24.44
C MET A 1 10.96 -8.74 25.36
N ALA A 2 11.46 -7.75 26.13
CA ALA A 2 10.70 -7.07 27.18
C ALA A 2 9.75 -6.03 26.57
N GLY A 3 8.66 -5.77 27.31
CA GLY A 3 7.44 -5.13 26.84
C GLY A 3 7.58 -3.72 26.29
N SER A 4 6.57 -3.34 25.50
CA SER A 4 6.09 -1.97 25.46
C SER A 4 4.66 -1.99 25.98
N ALA A 5 4.50 -1.49 27.21
CA ALA A 5 3.22 -1.20 27.80
C ALA A 5 2.49 -0.18 26.91
N GLY A 6 1.21 -0.43 26.65
CA GLY A 6 0.40 0.30 25.68
C GLY A 6 0.52 1.81 25.81
N SER A 7 0.97 2.43 24.73
CA SER A 7 0.68 3.83 24.45
C SER A 7 -0.82 4.06 24.65
N PRO A 8 -1.29 5.19 25.22
CA PRO A 8 -2.68 5.58 25.03
C PRO A 8 -2.93 5.53 23.52
N ASN A 9 -3.92 4.74 23.10
CA ASN A 9 -4.14 4.49 21.69
C ASN A 9 -4.74 5.76 21.09
N HIS A 10 -3.88 6.72 20.73
CA HIS A 10 -4.27 8.04 20.23
C HIS A 10 -5.20 7.92 19.00
N LEU A 11 -5.12 6.82 18.27
CA LEU A 11 -6.07 6.47 17.20
C LEU A 11 -7.47 6.16 17.74
N GLN A 12 -7.60 5.40 18.84
CA GLN A 12 -8.89 5.18 19.50
C GLN A 12 -9.48 6.47 20.07
N GLN A 13 -8.62 7.34 20.61
CA GLN A 13 -9.05 8.66 21.07
C GLN A 13 -9.57 9.51 19.90
N LEU A 14 -8.82 9.56 18.80
CA LEU A 14 -9.23 10.25 17.57
C LEU A 14 -10.54 9.69 17.01
N GLU A 15 -10.65 8.37 16.90
CA GLU A 15 -11.85 7.65 16.47
C GLU A 15 -13.05 8.03 17.34
N SER A 16 -12.92 7.93 18.66
CA SER A 16 -13.99 8.29 19.61
C SER A 16 -14.43 9.75 19.47
N THR A 17 -13.47 10.68 19.29
CA THR A 17 -13.78 12.10 19.08
C THR A 17 -14.49 12.33 17.74
N LEU A 18 -14.08 11.63 16.67
CA LEU A 18 -14.71 11.70 15.36
C LEU A 18 -16.14 11.15 15.38
N GLU A 19 -16.37 10.01 16.05
CA GLU A 19 -17.71 9.43 16.23
C GLU A 19 -18.63 10.42 16.97
N LEU A 20 -18.15 11.02 18.06
CA LEU A 20 -18.90 12.02 18.82
C LEU A 20 -19.17 13.29 18.00
N PHE A 21 -18.23 13.70 17.15
CA PHE A 21 -18.40 14.82 16.23
C PHE A 21 -19.50 14.53 15.19
N VAL A 22 -19.43 13.39 14.52
CA VAL A 22 -20.44 12.95 13.54
C VAL A 22 -21.83 12.88 14.18
N GLU A 23 -21.93 12.31 15.38
CA GLU A 23 -23.18 12.22 16.11
C GLU A 23 -23.72 13.61 16.53
N ASN A 24 -22.86 14.55 16.93
CA ASN A 24 -23.29 15.92 17.21
C ASN A 24 -23.77 16.66 15.95
N VAL A 25 -23.13 16.43 14.78
CA VAL A 25 -23.60 16.96 13.50
C VAL A 25 -24.98 16.40 13.16
N ARG A 26 -25.19 15.10 13.35
CA ARG A 26 -26.51 14.46 13.14
C ARG A 26 -27.58 15.06 14.04
N GLN A 27 -27.29 15.20 15.34
CA GLN A 27 -28.22 15.80 16.30
C GLN A 27 -28.52 17.27 15.99
N LEU A 28 -27.52 18.03 15.56
CA LEU A 28 -27.71 19.41 15.09
C LEU A 28 -28.66 19.44 13.89
N GLY A 29 -28.48 18.53 12.92
CA GLY A 29 -29.39 18.40 11.78
C GLY A 29 -30.84 18.18 12.19
N ILE A 30 -31.10 17.37 13.22
CA ILE A 30 -32.44 17.14 13.76
C ILE A 30 -33.03 18.42 14.39
N VAL A 31 -32.25 19.13 15.21
CA VAL A 31 -32.70 20.38 15.86
C VAL A 31 -33.04 21.45 14.82
N VAL A 32 -32.28 21.51 13.73
CA VAL A 32 -32.52 22.47 12.65
C VAL A 32 -33.72 22.06 11.79
N ALA A 33 -33.93 20.76 11.57
CA ALA A 33 -35.06 20.26 10.77
C ALA A 33 -36.43 20.54 11.40
N ASP A 34 -36.54 20.53 12.73
CA ASP A 34 -37.77 20.85 13.48
C ASP A 34 -37.52 22.01 14.48
N PHE A 35 -36.99 23.12 13.95
CA PHE A 35 -36.61 24.24 14.80
C PHE A 35 -37.83 24.95 15.40
N GLN A 36 -37.83 25.09 16.72
CA GLN A 36 -38.74 25.96 17.47
C GLN A 36 -37.95 27.04 18.23
N PRO A 37 -38.51 28.24 18.48
CA PRO A 37 -37.81 29.32 19.19
C PRO A 37 -37.25 28.91 20.56
N GLN A 38 -37.97 28.03 21.26
CA GLN A 38 -37.57 27.46 22.55
C GLN A 38 -36.39 26.47 22.46
N GLY A 39 -36.04 25.99 21.26
CA GLY A 39 -34.87 25.16 20.98
C GLY A 39 -33.57 25.95 20.71
N GLN A 40 -33.62 27.29 20.63
CA GLN A 40 -32.43 28.12 20.38
C GLN A 40 -31.27 27.86 21.36
N PRO A 41 -31.49 27.70 22.69
CA PRO A 41 -30.40 27.40 23.61
C PRO A 41 -29.71 26.07 23.28
N ALA A 42 -30.50 25.03 22.93
CA ALA A 42 -29.97 23.72 22.56
C ALA A 42 -29.16 23.78 21.25
N LEU A 43 -29.63 24.56 20.27
CA LEU A 43 -28.90 24.83 19.02
C LEU A 43 -27.53 25.47 19.29
N ASN A 44 -27.49 26.53 20.10
CA ASN A 44 -26.25 27.23 20.45
C ASN A 44 -25.27 26.30 21.21
N GLN A 45 -25.81 25.48 22.12
CA GLN A 45 -25.01 24.48 22.83
C GLN A 45 -24.39 23.48 21.85
N LYS A 46 -25.16 22.96 20.89
CA LYS A 46 -24.66 22.04 19.87
C LYS A 46 -23.56 22.65 18.99
N ILE A 47 -23.74 23.89 18.55
CA ILE A 47 -22.71 24.61 17.78
C ILE A 47 -21.43 24.77 18.61
N THR A 48 -21.55 25.15 19.88
CA THR A 48 -20.41 25.30 20.79
C THR A 48 -19.69 23.97 21.00
N THR A 49 -20.45 22.88 21.18
CA THR A 49 -19.89 21.53 21.28
C THR A 49 -19.15 21.13 20.00
N LEU A 50 -19.69 21.41 18.81
CA LEU A 50 -18.98 21.13 17.56
C LEU A 50 -17.65 21.87 17.47
N VAL A 51 -17.63 23.16 17.83
CA VAL A 51 -16.38 23.95 17.86
C VAL A 51 -15.37 23.34 18.82
N ALA A 52 -15.78 22.93 20.01
CA ALA A 52 -14.91 22.27 20.98
C ALA A 52 -14.36 20.93 20.45
N LEU A 53 -15.22 20.10 19.83
CA LEU A 53 -14.81 18.83 19.26
C LEU A 53 -13.82 19.00 18.10
N MET A 54 -13.98 20.01 17.24
CA MET A 54 -12.99 20.32 16.20
C MET A 54 -11.63 20.71 16.80
N GLN A 55 -11.63 21.51 17.87
CA GLN A 55 -10.40 21.86 18.58
C GLN A 55 -9.74 20.64 19.22
N ASP A 56 -10.53 19.70 19.74
CA ASP A 56 -10.01 18.47 20.32
C ASP A 56 -9.42 17.54 19.24
N ILE A 57 -10.03 17.45 18.05
CA ILE A 57 -9.45 16.75 16.89
C ILE A 57 -8.09 17.35 16.52
N GLU A 58 -7.99 18.68 16.43
CA GLU A 58 -6.73 19.36 16.14
C GLU A 58 -5.65 19.08 17.19
N ARG A 59 -6.02 18.98 18.48
CA ARG A 59 -5.07 18.67 19.57
C ARG A 59 -4.49 17.26 19.48
N VAL A 60 -5.19 16.31 18.86
CA VAL A 60 -4.70 14.94 18.67
C VAL A 60 -3.70 14.86 17.51
N ARG A 61 -3.70 15.81 16.57
CA ARG A 61 -2.84 15.83 15.37
C ARG A 61 -1.37 15.45 15.62
N PRO A 62 -0.64 16.02 16.60
CA PRO A 62 0.78 15.70 16.80
C PRO A 62 1.05 14.22 17.14
N HIS A 63 0.03 13.52 17.64
CA HIS A 63 0.12 12.12 18.03
C HIS A 63 -0.17 11.14 16.89
N VAL A 64 -0.64 11.63 15.74
CA VAL A 64 -0.98 10.83 14.55
C VAL A 64 -0.21 11.26 13.31
N GLU A 65 0.65 12.29 13.42
CA GLU A 65 1.40 12.86 12.29
C GLU A 65 2.41 11.89 11.67
N GLU A 66 2.90 10.91 12.44
CA GLU A 66 3.80 9.86 11.95
C GLU A 66 3.09 8.84 11.02
N ILE A 67 1.75 8.82 11.03
CA ILE A 67 0.96 7.88 10.23
C ILE A 67 0.84 8.41 8.80
N GLN A 68 1.53 7.77 7.88
CA GLN A 68 1.41 8.06 6.45
C GLN A 68 0.26 7.26 5.84
N VAL A 69 -0.73 7.96 5.30
CA VAL A 69 -1.84 7.38 4.54
C VAL A 69 -1.57 7.59 3.05
N PRO A 70 -1.47 6.53 2.24
CA PRO A 70 -1.34 6.68 0.78
C PRO A 70 -2.54 7.42 0.21
N LEU A 71 -2.30 8.37 -0.71
CA LEU A 71 -3.37 9.19 -1.29
C LEU A 71 -4.38 8.35 -2.06
N GLU A 72 -3.94 7.24 -2.65
CA GLU A 72 -4.79 6.30 -3.36
C GLU A 72 -5.86 5.69 -2.45
N VAL A 73 -5.66 5.67 -1.12
CA VAL A 73 -6.69 5.22 -0.17
C VAL A 73 -7.87 6.20 -0.15
N CYS A 74 -7.63 7.50 -0.37
CA CYS A 74 -8.69 8.50 -0.46
C CYS A 74 -9.64 8.20 -1.63
N ASP A 75 -9.11 7.73 -2.77
CA ASP A 75 -9.95 7.33 -3.91
C ASP A 75 -10.94 6.20 -3.53
N TYR A 76 -10.51 5.23 -2.71
CA TYR A 76 -11.41 4.18 -2.22
C TYR A 76 -12.50 4.76 -1.31
N ILE A 77 -12.17 5.72 -0.45
CA ILE A 77 -13.11 6.36 0.46
C ILE A 77 -14.14 7.18 -0.34
N ASP A 78 -13.69 8.00 -1.28
CA ASP A 78 -14.55 8.88 -2.09
C ASP A 78 -15.51 8.08 -2.99
N GLU A 79 -15.07 6.92 -3.48
CA GLU A 79 -15.91 5.97 -4.22
C GLU A 79 -16.85 5.13 -3.32
N GLY A 80 -16.78 5.28 -1.99
CA GLY A 80 -17.54 4.47 -1.03
C GLY A 80 -17.11 3.00 -0.96
N ARG A 81 -15.90 2.68 -1.44
CA ARG A 81 -15.29 1.35 -1.38
C ARG A 81 -14.61 1.13 -0.04
N ASN A 82 -14.41 -0.14 0.34
CA ASN A 82 -13.69 -0.48 1.55
C ASN A 82 -12.18 -0.15 1.39
N PRO A 83 -11.60 0.75 2.20
CA PRO A 83 -10.17 1.10 2.13
C PRO A 83 -9.21 -0.08 2.35
N GLN A 84 -9.64 -1.12 3.05
CA GLN A 84 -8.86 -2.35 3.26
C GLN A 84 -8.55 -3.09 1.95
N LEU A 85 -9.33 -2.85 0.90
CA LEU A 85 -9.08 -3.42 -0.43
C LEU A 85 -7.84 -2.83 -1.09
N TYR A 86 -7.42 -1.61 -0.73
CA TYR A 86 -6.21 -1.00 -1.28
C TYR A 86 -4.98 -1.87 -1.01
N THR A 87 -4.80 -2.32 0.23
CA THR A 87 -3.67 -3.17 0.63
C THR A 87 -3.66 -4.47 -0.18
N LYS A 88 -4.83 -5.10 -0.33
CA LYS A 88 -4.99 -6.30 -1.15
C LYS A 88 -4.62 -6.05 -2.61
N ASP A 89 -5.18 -5.02 -3.23
CA ASP A 89 -4.96 -4.68 -4.64
C ASP A 89 -3.47 -4.36 -4.89
N CYS A 90 -2.81 -3.67 -3.95
CA CYS A 90 -1.37 -3.41 -4.01
C CYS A 90 -0.54 -4.69 -3.98
N MET A 91 -0.87 -5.62 -3.09
CA MET A 91 -0.20 -6.92 -3.02
C MET A 91 -0.41 -7.73 -4.30
N GLU A 92 -1.63 -7.78 -4.83
CA GLU A 92 -1.96 -8.48 -6.08
C GLU A 92 -1.22 -7.86 -7.29
N LYS A 93 -1.20 -6.53 -7.40
CA LYS A 93 -0.43 -5.82 -8.43
C LYS A 93 1.07 -6.11 -8.33
N ALA A 94 1.62 -6.13 -7.11
CA ALA A 94 3.03 -6.45 -6.88
C ALA A 94 3.36 -7.89 -7.29
N LEU A 95 2.51 -8.85 -6.93
CA LEU A 95 2.66 -10.25 -7.31
C LEU A 95 2.62 -10.41 -8.84
N ALA A 96 1.60 -9.89 -9.50
CA ALA A 96 1.46 -9.95 -10.95
C ALA A 96 2.66 -9.33 -11.67
N LYS A 97 3.16 -8.18 -11.18
CA LYS A 97 4.35 -7.52 -11.74
C LYS A 97 5.61 -8.36 -11.53
N ASN A 98 5.76 -9.02 -10.39
CA ASN A 98 6.90 -9.91 -10.11
C ASN A 98 6.90 -11.11 -11.06
N GLU A 99 5.76 -11.78 -11.24
CA GLU A 99 5.61 -12.89 -12.18
C GLU A 99 5.88 -12.45 -13.62
N GLN A 100 5.37 -11.29 -14.03
CA GLN A 100 5.64 -10.72 -15.34
C GLN A 100 7.14 -10.45 -15.56
N VAL A 101 7.82 -9.88 -14.57
CA VAL A 101 9.27 -9.61 -14.65
C VAL A 101 10.07 -10.91 -14.70
N LYS A 102 9.70 -11.91 -13.89
CA LYS A 102 10.30 -13.25 -13.94
C LYS A 102 10.16 -13.88 -15.33
N GLY A 103 8.96 -13.84 -15.91
CA GLY A 103 8.70 -14.34 -17.26
C GLY A 103 9.57 -13.64 -18.32
N LYS A 104 9.75 -12.31 -18.22
CA LYS A 104 10.67 -11.56 -19.09
C LYS A 104 12.12 -12.02 -18.93
N ILE A 105 12.60 -12.18 -17.69
CA ILE A 105 13.96 -12.66 -17.40
C ILE A 105 14.18 -14.04 -18.05
N ASP A 106 13.24 -14.96 -17.89
CA ASP A 106 13.36 -16.31 -18.44
C ASP A 106 13.30 -16.32 -19.97
N ALA A 107 12.46 -15.47 -20.57
CA ALA A 107 12.43 -15.27 -22.02
C ALA A 107 13.77 -14.72 -22.55
N TYR A 108 14.35 -13.71 -21.89
CA TYR A 108 15.66 -13.17 -22.27
C TYR A 108 16.79 -14.18 -22.09
N ARG A 109 16.77 -14.99 -21.02
CA ARG A 109 17.74 -16.08 -20.81
C ARG A 109 17.67 -17.11 -21.93
N ARG A 110 16.46 -17.53 -22.31
CA ARG A 110 16.24 -18.48 -23.40
C ARG A 110 16.66 -17.91 -24.75
N PHE A 111 16.28 -16.67 -25.04
CA PHE A 111 16.69 -15.98 -26.26
C PHE A 111 18.21 -15.87 -26.36
N LYS A 112 18.88 -15.44 -25.28
CA LYS A 112 20.35 -15.40 -25.22
C LYS A 112 20.97 -16.77 -25.50
N ALA A 113 20.46 -17.83 -24.88
CA ALA A 113 20.99 -19.18 -25.09
C ALA A 113 20.88 -19.62 -26.57
N LEU A 114 19.71 -19.41 -27.19
CA LEU A 114 19.49 -19.74 -28.60
C LEU A 114 20.36 -18.89 -29.54
N LEU A 115 20.44 -17.59 -29.29
CA LEU A 115 21.28 -16.68 -30.06
C LEU A 115 22.75 -17.11 -30.01
N LEU A 116 23.26 -17.51 -28.84
CA LEU A 116 24.63 -18.00 -28.71
C LEU A 116 24.87 -19.31 -29.49
N VAL A 117 23.85 -20.17 -29.61
CA VAL A 117 23.93 -21.39 -30.42
C VAL A 117 24.02 -21.05 -31.91
N GLU A 118 23.14 -20.19 -32.41
CA GLU A 118 23.13 -19.81 -33.84
C GLU A 118 24.39 -19.02 -34.22
N LEU A 119 24.82 -18.08 -33.39
CA LEU A 119 26.08 -17.34 -33.61
C LEU A 119 27.29 -18.27 -33.66
N ASN A 120 27.32 -19.33 -32.86
CA ASN A 120 28.42 -20.29 -32.88
C ASN A 120 28.46 -21.13 -34.17
N LYS A 121 27.33 -21.31 -34.85
CA LYS A 121 27.29 -21.99 -36.16
C LYS A 121 27.84 -21.11 -37.28
N VAL A 122 27.53 -19.81 -37.25
CA VAL A 122 27.87 -18.88 -38.33
C VAL A 122 29.24 -18.22 -38.12
N PHE A 123 29.62 -17.94 -36.86
CA PHE A 123 30.83 -17.20 -36.48
C PHE A 123 31.61 -17.89 -35.35
N PRO A 124 32.15 -19.11 -35.58
CA PRO A 124 32.76 -19.92 -34.52
C PRO A 124 34.03 -19.28 -33.92
N HIS A 125 34.83 -18.58 -34.72
CA HIS A 125 36.10 -18.01 -34.24
C HIS A 125 35.86 -16.78 -33.35
N GLU A 126 34.91 -15.93 -33.71
CA GLU A 126 34.44 -14.77 -32.94
C GLU A 126 33.78 -15.23 -31.64
N MET A 127 32.97 -16.30 -31.68
CA MET A 127 32.34 -16.86 -30.49
C MET A 127 33.34 -17.44 -29.49
N ASN A 128 34.43 -18.04 -29.96
CA ASN A 128 35.52 -18.50 -29.09
C ASN A 128 36.22 -17.32 -28.39
N LYS A 129 36.48 -16.23 -29.11
CA LYS A 129 37.02 -14.98 -28.52
C LYS A 129 36.05 -14.39 -27.49
N TYR A 130 34.76 -14.27 -27.84
CA TYR A 130 33.73 -13.78 -26.92
C TYR A 130 33.65 -14.60 -25.63
N ARG A 131 33.71 -15.94 -25.72
CA ARG A 131 33.70 -16.83 -24.54
C ARG A 131 34.93 -16.64 -23.67
N ALA A 132 36.12 -16.46 -24.26
CA ALA A 132 37.35 -16.18 -23.52
C ALA A 132 37.23 -14.87 -22.72
N TYR A 133 36.76 -13.78 -23.34
CA TYR A 133 36.56 -12.50 -22.65
C TYR A 133 35.45 -12.55 -21.58
N ARG A 134 34.37 -13.32 -21.80
CA ARG A 134 33.29 -13.50 -20.83
C ARG A 134 33.72 -14.36 -19.63
N GLY A 135 34.61 -15.32 -19.84
CA GLY A 135 35.13 -16.23 -18.81
C GLY A 135 35.99 -15.52 -17.76
N GLU A 136 36.67 -14.42 -18.13
CA GLU A 136 37.49 -13.62 -17.20
C GLU A 136 36.68 -12.62 -16.35
N ASN A 137 35.47 -12.22 -16.76
CA ASN A 137 34.77 -11.05 -16.17
C ASN A 137 33.30 -11.28 -15.74
N GLY A 138 32.88 -12.49 -15.39
CA GLY A 138 31.78 -12.64 -14.41
C GLY A 138 30.62 -13.58 -14.74
N LEU A 139 30.33 -14.40 -13.72
CA LEU A 139 29.09 -15.11 -13.41
C LEU A 139 28.50 -15.94 -14.56
N ALA A 140 28.97 -17.18 -14.70
CA ALA A 140 28.18 -18.24 -15.32
C ALA A 140 26.96 -18.56 -14.42
N PRO A 141 25.71 -18.49 -14.90
CA PRO A 141 24.58 -18.96 -14.11
C PRO A 141 24.64 -20.49 -13.98
N PRO A 142 24.31 -21.06 -12.81
CA PRO A 142 24.33 -22.51 -12.61
C PRO A 142 23.34 -23.19 -13.58
N PRO A 143 23.64 -24.43 -14.03
CA PRO A 143 22.77 -25.17 -14.91
C PRO A 143 21.39 -25.40 -14.26
N PRO A 144 20.30 -25.41 -15.04
CA PRO A 144 18.97 -25.68 -14.50
C PRO A 144 18.92 -27.10 -13.91
N ASN A 145 18.50 -27.22 -12.65
CA ASN A 145 18.23 -28.52 -12.02
C ASN A 145 17.28 -29.33 -12.92
N MET A 146 17.79 -30.41 -13.51
CA MET A 146 16.96 -31.44 -14.12
C MET A 146 16.17 -32.14 -13.00
N PRO A 147 14.86 -32.42 -13.20
CA PRO A 147 14.05 -33.07 -12.18
C PRO A 147 14.63 -34.46 -11.88
N SER A 148 15.01 -34.67 -10.62
CA SER A 148 15.39 -35.98 -10.09
C SER A 148 14.18 -36.89 -10.09
N ASN A 149 14.07 -37.73 -11.13
CA ASN A 149 13.29 -38.96 -11.04
C ASN A 149 13.91 -39.82 -9.93
N LEU A 150 13.14 -40.10 -8.89
CA LEU A 150 13.42 -41.17 -7.95
C LEU A 150 12.38 -42.29 -8.18
N PRO A 151 12.80 -43.56 -8.17
CA PRO A 151 11.88 -44.67 -7.94
C PRO A 151 11.30 -44.65 -6.52
#